data_AF-A0A9W7A2V6-F1
#
_entry.id   AF-A0A9W7A2V6-F1
#
_cell.length_a   1.000
_cell.length_b   1.000
_cell.length_c   1.000
_cell.angle_alpha   90.00
_cell.angle_beta   90.00
_cell.angle_gamma   90.00
#
_symmetry.space_group_name_H-M   'P 1'
#
loop_
_entity.id
_entity.type
_entity.pdbx_description
1 polymer ?
#
loop_
_entity_poly.entity_id
_entity_poly.type
_entity_poly.pdbx_seq_one_letter_code
_entity_poly.pdbx_strand_id
1 'polypeptide(L)'
;MAKTSVKTFHRFPSSFTVLTVLVLMGACLKSLTPMSDAVFVPGAGFSGFWYSFGRIKSLENAKDQNYYCFSAGCLAISAHYLDKDFESVADTALKIQNSWRVGSLSRYSVATEFVDTLLSSTTTDDGSISSSSSSSDSLSRNGSSDLAIGSDSEVEEEWLSHVNVLTTTWYGGVKISVASNRRELREMLLKTSFIPFATGWGGNRDGELDGGFSLLFHPRCRKGIFLPPTLEMLMNILNVNMGFETVEKLYAEGLKG
;
A
#
# COMPACT_ATOMS: atom_id res chain seq x y z
N MET A 1 5.17 28.63 -74.53
CA MET A 1 4.59 28.28 -73.21
C MET A 1 5.21 26.98 -72.73
N ALA A 2 6.17 27.04 -71.81
CA ALA A 2 6.86 25.86 -71.29
C ALA A 2 6.09 25.28 -70.10
N LYS A 3 5.67 24.01 -70.20
CA LYS A 3 5.05 23.26 -69.10
C LYS A 3 6.15 22.75 -68.16
N THR A 4 6.27 23.35 -67.00
CA THR A 4 7.13 22.87 -65.90
C THR A 4 6.48 21.64 -65.28
N SER A 5 7.06 20.48 -65.53
CA SER A 5 6.67 19.20 -64.91
C SER A 5 7.21 19.15 -63.48
N VAL A 6 6.30 19.24 -62.51
CA VAL A 6 6.63 19.14 -61.08
C VAL A 6 6.82 17.66 -60.75
N LYS A 7 8.07 17.25 -60.52
CA LYS A 7 8.38 15.92 -59.98
C LYS A 7 8.09 15.91 -58.48
N THR A 8 6.99 15.28 -58.08
CA THR A 8 6.66 14.99 -56.69
C THR A 8 7.61 13.92 -56.15
N PHE A 9 8.56 14.31 -55.30
CA PHE A 9 9.40 13.37 -54.56
C PHE A 9 8.61 12.79 -53.38
N HIS A 10 8.25 11.51 -53.47
CA HIS A 10 7.74 10.77 -52.33
C HIS A 10 8.89 10.51 -51.35
N ARG A 11 8.99 11.33 -50.30
CA ARG A 11 9.85 11.04 -49.15
C ARG A 11 9.23 9.88 -48.38
N PHE A 12 9.85 8.71 -48.46
CA PHE A 12 9.55 7.62 -47.54
C PHE A 12 9.85 8.08 -46.11
N PRO A 13 8.97 7.78 -45.14
CA PRO A 13 9.23 8.09 -43.74
C PRO A 13 10.52 7.39 -43.31
N SER A 14 11.37 8.09 -42.55
CA SER A 14 12.57 7.48 -41.99
C SER A 14 12.19 6.31 -41.08
N SER A 15 13.06 5.30 -40.99
CA SER A 15 12.90 4.17 -40.06
C SER A 15 12.63 4.63 -38.62
N PHE A 16 13.17 5.78 -38.22
CA PHE A 16 12.90 6.42 -36.92
C PHE A 16 11.44 6.87 -36.74
N THR A 17 10.83 7.39 -37.81
CA THR A 17 9.41 7.84 -37.79
C THR A 17 8.49 6.63 -37.67
N VAL A 18 8.78 5.55 -38.39
CA VAL A 18 8.01 4.29 -38.30
C VAL A 18 8.09 3.70 -36.90
N LEU A 19 9.28 3.67 -36.29
CA LEU A 19 9.46 3.19 -34.92
C LEU A 19 8.68 4.03 -33.90
N THR A 20 8.72 5.36 -34.03
CA THR A 20 8.01 6.28 -33.11
C THR A 20 6.49 6.10 -33.22
N VAL A 21 5.97 5.97 -34.45
CA VAL A 21 4.54 5.70 -34.69
C VAL A 21 4.14 4.33 -34.15
N LEU A 22 4.98 3.29 -34.28
CA LEU A 22 4.71 1.97 -33.70
C LEU A 22 4.72 1.99 -32.17
N VAL A 23 5.61 2.76 -31.54
CA VAL A 23 5.62 2.94 -30.07
C VAL A 23 4.36 3.68 -29.60
N LEU A 24 3.96 4.75 -30.31
CA LEU A 24 2.74 5.50 -30.01
C LEU A 24 1.47 4.66 -30.26
N MET A 25 1.41 3.92 -31.37
CA MET A 25 0.32 2.99 -31.67
C MET A 25 0.24 1.87 -30.63
N GLY A 26 1.38 1.31 -30.20
CA GLY A 26 1.44 0.32 -29.12
C GLY A 26 0.95 0.88 -27.79
N ALA A 27 1.27 2.14 -27.47
CA ALA A 27 0.75 2.83 -26.29
C ALA A 27 -0.76 3.10 -26.40
N CYS A 28 -1.26 3.47 -27.58
CA CYS A 28 -2.70 3.64 -27.84
C CYS A 28 -3.47 2.33 -27.80
N LEU A 29 -2.92 1.22 -28.30
CA LEU A 29 -3.55 -0.11 -28.26
C LEU A 29 -3.65 -0.66 -26.83
N LYS A 30 -2.71 -0.33 -25.94
CA LYS A 30 -2.82 -0.63 -24.50
C LYS A 30 -3.98 0.10 -23.82
N SER A 31 -4.55 1.14 -24.44
CA SER A 31 -5.73 1.84 -23.92
C SER A 31 -7.03 1.04 -24.07
N LEU A 32 -7.01 -0.05 -24.86
CA LEU A 32 -8.16 -0.93 -25.13
C LEU A 32 -8.21 -2.16 -24.21
N THR A 33 -7.37 -2.27 -23.19
CA THR A 33 -7.54 -3.36 -22.23
C THR A 33 -8.87 -3.18 -21.49
N PRO A 34 -9.69 -4.24 -21.37
CA PRO A 34 -10.94 -4.17 -20.63
C PRO A 34 -10.65 -3.65 -19.22
N MET A 35 -11.43 -2.66 -18.78
CA MET A 35 -11.35 -2.17 -17.40
C MET A 35 -11.68 -3.34 -16.48
N SER A 36 -10.79 -3.66 -15.55
CA SER A 36 -11.08 -4.66 -14.54
C SER A 36 -12.21 -4.16 -13.63
N ASP A 37 -13.06 -5.07 -13.16
CA ASP A 37 -14.03 -4.78 -12.09
C ASP A 37 -13.31 -4.77 -10.74
N ALA A 38 -12.31 -3.89 -10.64
CA ALA A 38 -11.46 -3.71 -9.50
C ALA A 38 -11.51 -2.24 -9.03
N VAL A 39 -11.02 -2.02 -7.80
CA VAL A 39 -10.90 -0.71 -7.18
C VAL A 39 -9.43 -0.33 -7.11
N PHE A 40 -9.09 0.81 -7.69
CA PHE A 40 -7.75 1.39 -7.54
C PHE A 40 -7.67 2.22 -6.25
N VAL A 41 -6.64 2.00 -5.44
CA VAL A 41 -6.41 2.73 -4.18
C VAL A 41 -4.98 3.28 -4.14
N PRO A 42 -4.79 4.59 -4.35
CA PRO A 42 -3.47 5.19 -4.40
C PRO A 42 -2.83 5.30 -3.01
N GLY A 43 -1.52 5.45 -2.98
CA GLY A 43 -0.79 5.94 -1.81
C GLY A 43 -0.86 7.47 -1.66
N ALA A 44 -0.66 7.97 -0.45
CA ALA A 44 -0.23 9.35 -0.15
C ALA A 44 0.28 9.48 1.30
N GLY A 45 1.15 8.55 1.69
CA GLY A 45 1.74 8.51 3.03
C GLY A 45 0.69 8.51 4.15
N PHE A 46 0.95 9.23 5.25
CA PHE A 46 0.11 9.16 6.45
C PHE A 46 -1.31 9.67 6.20
N SER A 47 -1.44 10.83 5.57
CA SER A 47 -2.75 11.41 5.27
C SER A 47 -3.61 10.53 4.33
N GLY A 48 -2.98 9.97 3.28
CA GLY A 48 -3.64 9.08 2.34
C GLY A 48 -4.13 7.79 2.98
N PHE A 49 -3.39 7.26 3.96
CA PHE A 49 -3.81 6.08 4.72
C PHE A 49 -5.14 6.33 5.44
N TRP A 50 -5.23 7.38 6.26
CA TRP A 50 -6.42 7.66 7.06
C TRP A 50 -7.66 7.93 6.22
N TYR A 51 -7.52 8.76 5.19
CA TYR A 51 -8.61 9.01 4.25
C TYR A 51 -9.06 7.73 3.54
N SER A 52 -8.11 6.96 3.00
CA SER A 52 -8.44 5.72 2.27
C SER A 52 -9.06 4.68 3.19
N PHE A 53 -8.64 4.61 4.45
CA PHE A 53 -9.18 3.67 5.42
C PHE A 53 -10.66 3.97 5.72
N GLY A 54 -11.00 5.24 5.95
CA GLY A 54 -12.41 5.67 6.07
C GLY A 54 -13.19 5.40 4.78
N ARG A 55 -12.60 5.72 3.61
CA ARG A 55 -13.27 5.51 2.33
C ARG A 55 -13.57 4.04 2.05
N ILE A 56 -12.63 3.12 2.30
CA ILE A 56 -12.86 1.69 2.10
C ILE A 56 -13.95 1.17 3.04
N LYS A 57 -13.97 1.61 4.31
CA LYS A 57 -15.02 1.25 5.27
C LYS A 57 -16.41 1.73 4.86
N SER A 58 -16.52 2.81 4.07
CA SER A 58 -17.80 3.31 3.54
C SER A 58 -18.32 2.54 2.32
N LEU A 59 -17.50 1.68 1.68
CA LEU A 59 -17.91 0.97 0.47
C LEU A 59 -18.81 -0.22 0.81
N GLU A 60 -19.94 -0.33 0.12
CA GLU A 60 -20.76 -1.53 0.13
C GLU A 60 -20.00 -2.70 -0.49
N ASN A 61 -20.07 -3.88 0.14
CA ASN A 61 -19.42 -5.12 -0.33
C ASN A 61 -17.90 -4.94 -0.55
N ALA A 62 -17.25 -4.13 0.29
CA ALA A 62 -15.83 -3.82 0.20
C ALA A 62 -14.95 -5.08 0.23
N LYS A 63 -15.33 -6.12 0.99
CA LYS A 63 -14.57 -7.38 1.06
C LYS A 63 -14.60 -8.21 -0.23
N ASP A 64 -15.63 -8.03 -1.05
CA ASP A 64 -15.83 -8.80 -2.31
C ASP A 64 -15.13 -8.16 -3.52
N GLN A 65 -14.49 -6.99 -3.34
CA GLN A 65 -13.82 -6.28 -4.43
C GLN A 65 -12.37 -6.75 -4.58
N ASN A 66 -11.88 -6.76 -5.81
CA ASN A 66 -10.44 -6.84 -6.07
C ASN A 66 -9.83 -5.44 -6.02
N TYR A 67 -8.70 -5.30 -5.36
CA TYR A 67 -8.00 -4.04 -5.19
C TYR A 67 -6.67 -4.03 -5.92
N TYR A 68 -6.36 -2.91 -6.56
CA TYR A 68 -5.02 -2.55 -7.00
C TYR A 68 -4.55 -1.36 -6.17
N CYS A 69 -3.47 -1.54 -5.44
CA CYS A 69 -3.04 -0.53 -4.47
C CYS A 69 -1.53 -0.37 -4.45
N PHE A 70 -1.08 0.74 -3.88
CA PHE A 70 0.31 0.90 -3.47
C PHE A 70 0.39 1.70 -2.17
N SER A 71 1.51 1.54 -1.46
CA SER A 71 1.89 2.34 -0.30
C SER A 71 0.77 2.37 0.75
N ALA A 72 0.44 3.56 1.24
CA ALA A 72 -0.66 3.81 2.17
C ALA A 72 -2.02 3.22 1.75
N GLY A 73 -2.30 3.11 0.45
CA GLY A 73 -3.53 2.49 -0.04
C GLY A 73 -3.62 1.01 0.29
N CYS A 74 -2.52 0.27 0.16
CA CYS A 74 -2.49 -1.14 0.53
C CYS A 74 -2.60 -1.35 2.04
N LEU A 75 -2.02 -0.45 2.85
CA LEU A 75 -2.18 -0.49 4.30
C LEU A 75 -3.65 -0.33 4.70
N ALA A 76 -4.37 0.60 4.07
CA ALA A 76 -5.78 0.83 4.35
C ALA A 76 -6.66 -0.38 3.99
N ILE A 77 -6.37 -1.05 2.88
CA ILE A 77 -7.04 -2.29 2.47
C ILE A 77 -6.75 -3.42 3.45
N SER A 78 -5.49 -3.62 3.84
CA SER A 78 -5.12 -4.64 4.82
C SER A 78 -5.80 -4.41 6.17
N ALA A 79 -5.85 -3.16 6.66
CA ALA A 79 -6.58 -2.81 7.88
C ALA A 79 -8.07 -3.14 7.79
N HIS A 80 -8.69 -2.92 6.62
CA HIS A 80 -10.08 -3.28 6.37
C HIS A 80 -10.32 -4.79 6.40
N TYR A 81 -9.51 -5.59 5.70
CA TYR A 81 -9.66 -7.05 5.67
C TYR A 81 -9.38 -7.72 7.02
N LEU A 82 -8.47 -7.15 7.81
CA LEU A 82 -8.17 -7.59 9.17
C LEU A 82 -9.18 -7.08 10.21
N ASP A 83 -10.30 -6.49 9.75
CA ASP A 83 -11.38 -5.95 10.58
C ASP A 83 -10.90 -5.02 11.70
N LYS A 84 -9.79 -4.30 11.47
CA LYS A 84 -9.30 -3.31 12.43
C LYS A 84 -10.30 -2.16 12.52
N ASP A 85 -10.59 -1.73 13.74
CA ASP A 85 -11.36 -0.53 14.04
C ASP A 85 -10.46 0.72 13.98
N PHE A 86 -11.08 1.89 13.90
CA PHE A 86 -10.35 3.15 13.74
C PHE A 86 -9.50 3.46 14.99
N GLU A 87 -10.09 3.30 16.17
CA GLU A 87 -9.53 3.64 17.47
C GLU A 87 -8.25 2.82 17.74
N SER A 88 -8.31 1.50 17.54
CA SER A 88 -7.18 0.59 17.69
C SER A 88 -6.00 0.93 16.78
N VAL A 89 -6.28 1.27 15.52
CA VAL A 89 -5.25 1.66 14.55
C VAL A 89 -4.68 3.04 14.88
N ALA A 90 -5.52 3.99 15.30
CA ALA A 90 -5.12 5.32 15.71
C ALA A 90 -4.22 5.28 16.96
N ASP A 91 -4.62 4.52 17.99
CA ASP A 91 -3.83 4.35 19.21
C ASP A 91 -2.46 3.70 18.92
N THR A 92 -2.44 2.70 18.03
CA THR A 92 -1.20 2.10 17.55
C THR A 92 -0.29 3.14 16.88
N ALA A 93 -0.84 3.96 15.98
CA ALA A 93 -0.08 5.01 15.31
C ALA A 93 0.48 6.06 16.30
N LEU A 94 -0.33 6.50 17.26
CA LEU A 94 0.08 7.45 18.30
C LEU A 94 1.19 6.87 19.21
N LYS A 95 1.10 5.59 19.57
CA LYS A 95 2.13 4.89 20.36
C LYS A 95 3.46 4.84 19.60
N ILE A 96 3.42 4.51 18.32
CA ILE A 96 4.61 4.46 17.44
C ILE A 96 5.20 5.86 17.28
N GLN A 97 4.37 6.87 17.03
CA GLN A 97 4.77 8.27 16.95
C GLN A 97 5.43 8.75 18.24
N ASN A 98 4.85 8.43 19.39
CA ASN A 98 5.43 8.80 20.69
C ASN A 98 6.79 8.12 20.90
N SER A 99 6.91 6.84 20.55
CA SER A 99 8.18 6.09 20.61
C SER A 99 9.26 6.72 19.72
N TRP A 100 8.89 7.17 18.52
CA TRP A 100 9.78 7.92 17.65
C TRP A 100 10.17 9.27 18.26
N ARG A 101 9.21 10.03 18.81
CA ARG A 101 9.43 11.36 19.40
C ARG A 101 10.38 11.33 20.60
N VAL A 102 10.30 10.31 21.44
CA VAL A 102 11.21 10.14 22.60
C VAL A 102 12.55 9.49 22.23
N GLY A 103 12.74 9.13 20.95
CA GLY A 103 13.98 8.55 20.45
C GLY A 103 14.16 7.06 20.71
N SER A 104 13.12 6.36 21.20
CA SER A 104 13.17 4.90 21.38
C SER A 104 12.97 4.14 20.08
N LEU A 105 12.38 4.78 19.05
CA LEU A 105 12.19 4.22 17.72
C LEU A 105 12.90 5.06 16.66
N SER A 106 13.70 4.42 15.82
CA SER A 106 14.33 5.09 14.67
C SER A 106 13.27 5.54 13.66
N ARG A 107 13.48 6.70 13.02
CA ARG A 107 12.62 7.17 11.92
C ARG A 107 12.49 6.14 10.78
N TYR A 108 13.51 5.30 10.58
CA TYR A 108 13.53 4.26 9.55
C TYR A 108 12.74 3.00 9.95
N SER A 109 12.39 2.88 11.23
CA SER A 109 11.65 1.74 11.79
C SER A 109 10.16 2.02 11.97
N VAL A 110 9.71 3.27 11.82
CA VAL A 110 8.30 3.67 11.99
C VAL A 110 7.36 2.87 11.08
N ALA A 111 7.68 2.77 9.78
CA ALA A 111 6.87 2.01 8.84
C ALA A 111 6.86 0.51 9.18
N THR A 112 8.02 -0.05 9.53
CA THR A 112 8.15 -1.46 9.94
C THR A 112 7.29 -1.76 11.16
N GLU A 113 7.41 -0.97 12.22
CA GLU A 113 6.65 -1.15 13.45
C GLU A 113 5.13 -1.05 13.20
N PHE A 114 4.71 -0.12 12.35
CA PHE A 114 3.30 0.06 12.00
C PHE A 114 2.76 -1.13 11.22
N VAL A 115 3.48 -1.61 10.20
CA VAL A 115 3.09 -2.79 9.41
C VAL A 115 3.03 -4.03 10.29
N ASP A 116 4.03 -4.23 11.15
CA ASP A 116 4.13 -5.41 12.02
C ASP A 116 2.97 -5.46 13.01
N THR A 117 2.66 -4.32 13.64
CA THR A 117 1.52 -4.22 14.56
C THR A 117 0.18 -4.37 13.84
N LEU A 118 0.04 -3.80 12.64
CA LEU A 118 -1.19 -3.88 11.86
C LEU A 118 -1.52 -5.32 11.45
N LEU A 119 -0.52 -6.08 10.97
CA LEU A 119 -0.69 -7.45 10.48
C LEU A 119 -0.73 -8.51 11.60
N SER A 120 -0.36 -8.12 12.83
CA SER A 120 -0.46 -9.00 13.99
C SER A 120 -1.93 -9.29 14.29
N SER A 121 -2.24 -10.59 14.41
CA SER A 121 -3.55 -11.01 14.93
C SER A 121 -3.70 -10.43 16.32
N THR A 122 -4.72 -9.59 16.50
CA THR A 122 -5.20 -9.24 17.84
C THR A 122 -5.81 -10.53 18.37
N THR A 123 -4.99 -11.38 18.99
CA THR A 123 -5.53 -12.34 19.94
C THR A 123 -6.14 -11.46 21.01
N THR A 124 -7.46 -11.31 20.97
CA THR A 124 -8.23 -10.77 22.07
C THR A 124 -8.06 -11.79 23.20
N ASP A 125 -6.89 -11.78 23.83
CA ASP A 125 -6.63 -12.50 25.07
C ASP A 125 -7.41 -11.72 26.13
N ASP A 126 -8.73 -11.89 26.09
CA ASP A 126 -9.66 -11.41 27.09
C ASP A 126 -9.20 -11.95 28.44
N GLY A 127 -8.53 -11.09 29.19
CA GLY A 127 -8.60 -11.10 30.64
C GLY A 127 -7.91 -12.26 31.37
N SER A 128 -6.59 -12.42 31.20
CA SER A 128 -5.78 -12.82 32.36
C SER A 128 -4.73 -11.75 32.68
N ILE A 129 -5.17 -10.73 33.43
CA ILE A 129 -4.29 -9.84 34.19
C ILE A 129 -3.60 -10.72 35.24
N SER A 130 -2.54 -11.39 34.82
CA SER A 130 -1.54 -11.94 35.72
C SER A 130 -0.60 -10.79 36.04
N SER A 131 -0.99 -10.00 37.04
CA SER A 131 -0.10 -9.07 37.73
C SER A 131 1.03 -9.87 38.37
N SER A 132 2.05 -10.23 37.59
CA SER A 132 3.30 -10.79 38.08
C SER A 132 4.19 -9.64 38.53
N SER A 133 3.92 -9.19 39.74
CA SER A 133 4.91 -8.55 40.60
C SER A 133 6.17 -9.40 40.61
N SER A 134 7.26 -8.77 40.21
CA SER A 134 8.62 -9.29 40.22
C SER A 134 9.04 -9.73 41.62
N SER A 135 9.13 -11.04 41.81
CA SER A 135 9.97 -11.65 42.83
C SER A 135 10.74 -12.80 42.21
N SER A 136 12.04 -12.55 42.06
CA SER A 136 13.11 -13.51 41.84
C SER A 136 12.99 -14.75 42.72
N ASP A 137 12.94 -15.96 42.13
CA ASP A 137 13.91 -17.02 42.46
C ASP A 137 13.75 -18.31 41.62
N SER A 138 14.91 -18.91 41.29
CA SER A 138 15.21 -20.34 41.10
C SER A 138 14.51 -21.23 40.04
N LEU A 139 15.34 -21.66 39.08
CA LEU A 139 15.50 -23.01 38.49
C LEU A 139 14.47 -24.12 38.84
N SER A 140 13.71 -24.61 37.85
CA SER A 140 13.65 -26.05 37.47
C SER A 140 12.47 -26.42 36.55
N ARG A 141 12.74 -27.45 35.71
CA ARG A 141 11.86 -28.52 35.21
C ARG A 141 11.10 -28.36 33.88
N ASN A 142 11.70 -29.02 32.88
CA ASN A 142 11.12 -29.98 31.94
C ASN A 142 9.63 -30.31 32.14
N GLY A 143 8.81 -29.88 31.20
CA GLY A 143 7.48 -30.41 30.91
C GLY A 143 7.23 -30.30 29.41
N SER A 144 7.41 -31.40 28.70
CA SER A 144 7.11 -31.54 27.27
C SER A 144 5.60 -31.59 27.12
N SER A 145 4.96 -30.44 26.94
CA SER A 145 3.56 -30.37 26.53
C SER A 145 3.51 -30.21 25.02
N ASP A 146 3.27 -31.34 24.35
CA ASP A 146 2.84 -31.43 22.95
C ASP A 146 1.56 -30.60 22.78
N LEU A 147 1.74 -29.34 22.42
CA LEU A 147 0.67 -28.47 21.94
C LEU A 147 0.30 -28.96 20.55
N ALA A 148 -0.83 -29.67 20.48
CA ALA A 148 -1.50 -29.96 19.23
C ALA A 148 -1.84 -28.62 18.54
N ILE A 149 -1.02 -28.27 17.55
CA ILE A 149 -1.27 -27.19 16.60
C ILE A 149 -2.51 -27.60 15.80
N GLY A 150 -3.67 -27.11 16.24
CA GLY A 150 -4.95 -27.31 15.58
C GLY A 150 -4.88 -26.74 14.16
N SER A 151 -5.32 -27.54 13.20
CA SER A 151 -5.34 -27.28 11.76
C SER A 151 -6.37 -26.24 11.30
N ASP A 152 -6.69 -25.25 12.13
CA ASP A 152 -7.66 -24.18 11.81
C ASP A 152 -7.04 -23.07 10.92
N SER A 153 -5.81 -23.24 10.43
CA SER A 153 -5.06 -22.20 9.73
C SER A 153 -5.28 -22.10 8.21
N GLU A 154 -6.12 -22.94 7.59
CA GLU A 154 -6.34 -22.88 6.12
C GLU A 154 -7.43 -21.87 5.70
N VAL A 155 -8.29 -21.40 6.62
CA VAL A 155 -9.41 -20.51 6.27
C VAL A 155 -9.03 -19.02 6.28
N GLU A 156 -7.90 -18.62 6.87
CA GLU A 156 -7.73 -17.21 7.27
C GLU A 156 -7.09 -16.24 6.25
N GLU A 157 -6.71 -16.68 5.06
CA GLU A 157 -5.95 -15.80 4.14
C GLU A 157 -6.47 -15.74 2.69
N GLU A 158 -7.70 -16.21 2.42
CA GLU A 158 -8.34 -16.07 1.10
C GLU A 158 -8.38 -14.60 0.61
N TRP A 159 -8.54 -13.66 1.54
CA TRP A 159 -8.59 -12.23 1.25
C TRP A 159 -7.31 -11.68 0.61
N LEU A 160 -6.15 -12.33 0.81
CA LEU A 160 -4.90 -11.90 0.20
C LEU A 160 -4.97 -11.93 -1.33
N SER A 161 -5.76 -12.85 -1.90
CA SER A 161 -5.97 -12.95 -3.34
C SER A 161 -6.69 -11.74 -3.94
N HIS A 162 -7.40 -10.97 -3.10
CA HIS A 162 -8.07 -9.73 -3.50
C HIS A 162 -7.17 -8.49 -3.45
N VAL A 163 -5.93 -8.61 -2.93
CA VAL A 163 -5.01 -7.47 -2.77
C VAL A 163 -3.85 -7.56 -3.76
N ASN A 164 -3.91 -6.75 -4.81
CA ASN A 164 -2.87 -6.63 -5.82
C ASN A 164 -1.97 -5.44 -5.49
N VAL A 165 -0.78 -5.71 -4.94
CA VAL A 165 0.20 -4.68 -4.58
C VAL A 165 0.98 -4.25 -5.83
N LEU A 166 1.04 -2.94 -6.07
CA LEU A 166 1.75 -2.31 -7.16
C LEU A 166 3.08 -1.75 -6.66
N THR A 167 4.19 -2.17 -7.27
CA THR A 167 5.51 -1.57 -7.07
C THR A 167 6.06 -1.04 -8.39
N THR A 168 6.94 -0.05 -8.32
CA THR A 168 7.62 0.50 -9.51
C THR A 168 8.94 -0.23 -9.72
N THR A 169 9.17 -0.80 -10.90
CA THR A 169 10.45 -1.42 -11.23
C THR A 169 11.50 -0.35 -11.54
N TRP A 170 12.79 -0.69 -11.44
CA TRP A 170 13.87 0.27 -11.71
C TRP A 170 13.83 0.88 -13.13
N TYR A 171 13.26 0.16 -14.10
CA TYR A 171 13.06 0.65 -15.47
C TYR A 171 11.81 1.55 -15.63
N GLY A 172 11.13 1.90 -14.53
CA GLY A 172 9.92 2.73 -14.54
C GLY A 172 8.64 1.96 -14.89
N GLY A 173 8.68 0.63 -14.99
CA GLY A 173 7.49 -0.20 -15.21
C GLY A 173 6.70 -0.43 -13.92
N VAL A 174 5.50 -0.99 -14.04
CA VAL A 174 4.71 -1.46 -12.88
C VAL A 174 4.89 -2.97 -12.73
N LYS A 175 5.14 -3.42 -11.50
CA LYS A 175 5.05 -4.82 -11.10
C LYS A 175 3.80 -4.98 -10.24
N ILE A 176 2.99 -5.98 -10.58
CA ILE A 176 1.79 -6.35 -9.83
C ILE A 176 2.13 -7.64 -9.09
N SER A 177 1.86 -7.68 -7.78
CA SER A 177 2.16 -8.85 -6.94
C SER A 177 0.98 -9.15 -6.02
N VAL A 178 0.78 -10.43 -5.73
CA VAL A 178 -0.26 -10.92 -4.83
C VAL A 178 0.44 -11.77 -3.78
N ALA A 179 0.20 -11.49 -2.51
CA ALA A 179 0.83 -12.21 -1.42
C ALA A 179 0.16 -13.57 -1.23
N SER A 180 0.98 -14.62 -1.07
CA SER A 180 0.50 -15.95 -0.71
C SER A 180 0.25 -16.11 0.80
N ASN A 181 0.86 -15.24 1.61
CA ASN A 181 0.69 -15.23 3.05
C ASN A 181 0.98 -13.85 3.68
N ARG A 182 0.59 -13.65 4.95
CA ARG A 182 0.85 -12.38 5.68
C ARG A 182 2.31 -11.94 5.72
N ARG A 183 3.27 -12.87 5.80
CA ARG A 183 4.70 -12.54 5.79
C ARG A 183 5.12 -11.97 4.43
N GLU A 184 4.63 -12.53 3.34
CA GLU A 184 4.86 -11.99 2.00
C GLU A 184 4.18 -10.62 1.84
N LEU A 185 2.94 -10.48 2.33
CA LEU A 185 2.23 -9.19 2.32
C LEU A 185 3.02 -8.11 3.08
N ARG A 186 3.53 -8.44 4.27
CA ARG A 186 4.41 -7.57 5.07
C ARG A 186 5.59 -7.07 4.24
N GLU A 187 6.30 -7.97 3.58
CA GLU A 187 7.44 -7.61 2.72
C GLU A 187 7.02 -6.69 1.57
N MET A 188 5.89 -6.97 0.91
CA MET A 188 5.35 -6.14 -0.16
C MET A 188 4.94 -4.73 0.33
N LEU A 189 4.27 -4.64 1.48
CA LEU A 189 3.86 -3.37 2.11
C LEU A 189 5.07 -2.49 2.45
N LEU A 190 6.12 -3.09 3.00
CA LEU A 190 7.36 -2.37 3.31
C LEU A 190 8.06 -1.89 2.04
N LYS A 191 8.13 -2.73 0.99
CA LYS A 191 8.70 -2.33 -0.31
C LYS A 191 7.99 -1.11 -0.89
N THR A 192 6.66 -1.12 -0.88
CA THR A 192 5.90 0.01 -1.41
C THR A 192 5.90 1.24 -0.51
N SER A 193 6.40 1.18 0.72
CA SER A 193 6.57 2.36 1.59
C SER A 193 7.91 3.10 1.36
N PHE A 194 8.79 2.53 0.54
CA PHE A 194 10.12 3.06 0.30
C PHE A 194 10.11 4.21 -0.70
N ILE A 195 10.39 5.41 -0.20
CA ILE A 195 10.49 6.65 -0.99
C ILE A 195 11.95 7.13 -0.89
N PRO A 196 12.78 7.03 -1.96
CA PRO A 196 14.22 7.27 -1.88
C PRO A 196 14.62 8.57 -1.17
N PHE A 197 13.87 9.64 -1.37
CA PHE A 197 14.13 10.95 -0.77
C PHE A 197 13.72 11.08 0.70
N ALA A 198 12.78 10.27 1.17
CA ALA A 198 12.28 10.31 2.55
C ALA A 198 12.90 9.20 3.43
N THR A 199 13.01 7.98 2.90
CA THR A 199 13.51 6.80 3.60
C THR A 199 15.01 6.55 3.38
N GLY A 200 15.65 7.32 2.49
CA GLY A 200 17.06 7.21 2.14
C GLY A 200 17.33 6.14 1.07
N TRP A 201 18.49 6.19 0.41
CA TRP A 201 18.83 5.35 -0.76
C TRP A 201 19.18 3.88 -0.45
N GLY A 202 19.39 3.52 0.81
CA GLY A 202 19.94 2.20 1.18
C GLY A 202 18.93 1.08 1.44
N GLY A 203 17.62 1.37 1.41
CA GLY A 203 16.60 0.44 1.93
C GLY A 203 16.06 -0.60 0.96
N ASN A 204 16.30 -0.45 -0.35
CA ASN A 204 15.70 -1.33 -1.34
C ASN A 204 16.75 -2.09 -2.15
N ARG A 205 16.97 -3.34 -1.78
CA ARG A 205 17.95 -4.24 -2.43
C ARG A 205 17.43 -4.86 -3.73
N ASP A 206 16.12 -4.86 -3.94
CA ASP A 206 15.47 -5.58 -5.05
C ASP A 206 15.20 -4.68 -6.26
N GLY A 207 15.45 -3.37 -6.15
CA GLY A 207 15.24 -2.41 -7.24
C GLY A 207 13.76 -2.04 -7.47
N GLU A 208 12.88 -2.31 -6.51
CA GLU A 208 11.45 -1.96 -6.54
C GLU A 208 11.10 -0.76 -5.65
N LEU A 209 10.55 0.32 -6.21
CA LEU A 209 10.17 1.53 -5.50
C LEU A 209 8.67 1.58 -5.19
N ASP A 210 8.25 2.58 -4.41
CA ASP A 210 6.84 2.95 -4.22
C ASP A 210 6.08 2.96 -5.57
N GLY A 211 4.88 2.37 -5.60
CA GLY A 211 4.07 2.26 -6.81
C GLY A 211 3.73 3.61 -7.46
N GLY A 212 3.78 4.71 -6.71
CA GLY A 212 3.53 6.07 -7.19
C GLY A 212 4.45 6.52 -8.33
N PHE A 213 5.66 5.95 -8.44
CA PHE A 213 6.60 6.28 -9.51
C PHE A 213 6.22 5.69 -10.88
N SER A 214 5.24 4.79 -10.95
CA SER A 214 4.77 4.14 -12.18
C SER A 214 3.29 4.41 -12.47
N LEU A 215 2.69 5.48 -11.91
CA LEU A 215 1.26 5.82 -12.04
C LEU A 215 0.72 5.78 -13.48
N LEU A 216 1.53 6.18 -14.47
CA LEU A 216 1.15 6.18 -15.89
C LEU A 216 0.98 4.77 -16.48
N PHE A 217 1.54 3.75 -15.83
CA PHE A 217 1.52 2.36 -16.26
C PHE A 217 0.57 1.49 -15.43
N HIS A 218 -0.11 2.06 -14.44
CA HIS A 218 -1.03 1.33 -13.57
C HIS A 218 -2.22 0.77 -14.37
N PRO A 219 -2.77 -0.38 -13.94
CA PRO A 219 -3.96 -0.94 -14.56
C PRO A 219 -5.15 0.02 -14.41
N ARG A 220 -5.96 0.13 -15.46
CA ARG A 220 -7.19 0.94 -15.44
C ARG A 220 -8.29 0.17 -14.73
N CYS A 221 -8.70 0.67 -13.58
CA CYS A 221 -9.78 0.12 -12.78
C CYS A 221 -11.09 0.86 -13.07
N ARG A 222 -12.23 0.16 -12.98
CA ARG A 222 -13.56 0.78 -13.13
C ARG A 222 -13.87 1.79 -12.02
N LYS A 223 -13.41 1.49 -10.80
CA LYS A 223 -13.58 2.32 -9.62
C LYS A 223 -12.22 2.77 -9.11
N GLY A 224 -12.16 3.95 -8.49
CA GLY A 224 -10.95 4.47 -7.88
C GLY A 224 -11.28 5.28 -6.62
N ILE A 225 -10.48 5.10 -5.57
CA ILE A 225 -10.49 5.96 -4.40
C ILE A 225 -9.57 7.14 -4.70
N PHE A 226 -10.14 8.29 -4.99
CA PHE A 226 -9.38 9.51 -5.24
C PHE A 226 -9.24 10.30 -3.94
N LEU A 227 -8.01 10.71 -3.66
CA LEU A 227 -7.70 11.58 -2.54
C LEU A 227 -8.13 13.02 -2.87
N PRO A 228 -8.75 13.75 -1.94
CA PRO A 228 -9.17 15.12 -2.19
C PRO A 228 -7.91 16.01 -2.31
N PRO A 229 -7.84 16.94 -3.27
CA PRO A 229 -6.68 17.78 -3.48
C PRO A 229 -6.64 18.96 -2.47
N THR A 230 -6.73 18.65 -1.17
CA THR A 230 -6.68 19.66 -0.10
C THR A 230 -5.23 19.91 0.33
N LEU A 231 -4.95 21.13 0.78
CA LEU A 231 -3.64 21.47 1.35
C LEU A 231 -3.32 20.59 2.57
N GLU A 232 -4.34 20.24 3.34
CA GLU A 232 -4.21 19.37 4.50
C GLU A 232 -3.76 17.96 4.14
N MET A 233 -4.25 17.37 3.05
CA MET A 233 -3.67 16.14 2.48
C MET A 233 -2.20 16.32 2.18
N LEU A 234 -1.87 17.32 1.37
CA LEU A 234 -0.50 17.51 0.88
C LEU A 234 0.51 17.72 2.03
N MET A 235 0.17 18.55 3.01
CA MET A 235 1.06 18.86 4.14
C MET A 235 1.28 17.66 5.08
N ASN A 236 0.34 16.70 5.07
CA ASN A 236 0.36 15.55 5.96
C ASN A 236 0.78 14.24 5.26
N ILE A 237 1.24 14.28 4.01
CA ILE A 237 1.75 13.08 3.31
C ILE A 237 2.91 12.45 4.10
N LEU A 238 3.90 13.25 4.52
CA LEU A 238 5.09 12.77 5.23
C LEU A 238 5.10 13.13 6.72
N ASN A 239 3.98 13.63 7.26
CA ASN A 239 3.90 14.06 8.65
C ASN A 239 3.65 12.87 9.58
N VAL A 240 4.73 12.27 10.08
CA VAL A 240 4.68 11.23 11.13
C VAL A 240 4.07 11.79 12.42
N ASN A 241 4.16 13.11 12.65
CA ASN A 241 3.69 13.77 13.86
C ASN A 241 2.24 14.27 13.77
N MET A 242 1.35 13.46 13.19
CA MET A 242 -0.06 13.82 13.05
C MET A 242 -0.78 13.69 14.39
N GLY A 243 -1.55 14.70 14.77
CA GLY A 243 -2.38 14.64 15.98
C GLY A 243 -3.64 13.79 15.76
N PHE A 244 -4.21 13.26 16.84
CA PHE A 244 -5.43 12.44 16.79
C PHE A 244 -6.59 13.18 16.10
N GLU A 245 -6.80 14.46 16.39
CA GLU A 245 -7.85 15.27 15.75
C GLU A 245 -7.72 15.31 14.22
N THR A 246 -6.48 15.43 13.71
CA THR A 246 -6.22 15.40 12.27
C THR A 246 -6.50 14.00 11.72
N VAL A 247 -6.02 12.95 12.39
CA VAL A 247 -6.28 11.55 12.01
C VAL A 247 -7.78 11.26 11.91
N GLU A 248 -8.55 11.62 12.94
CA GLU A 248 -10.00 11.46 13.02
C GLU A 248 -10.71 12.23 11.91
N LYS A 249 -10.32 13.49 11.69
CA LYS A 249 -10.89 14.32 10.63
C LYS A 249 -10.70 13.69 9.25
N LEU A 250 -9.49 13.23 8.93
CA LEU A 250 -9.18 12.64 7.62
C LEU A 250 -9.93 11.32 7.41
N TYR A 251 -10.03 10.50 8.45
CA TYR A 251 -10.83 9.27 8.43
C TYR A 251 -12.32 9.58 8.21
N ALA A 252 -12.88 10.54 8.96
CA ALA A 252 -14.27 10.96 8.83
C ALA A 252 -14.60 11.60 7.47
N GLU A 253 -13.64 12.30 6.85
CA GLU A 253 -13.77 12.77 5.46
C GLU A 253 -13.83 11.59 4.49
N GLY A 254 -13.00 10.57 4.68
CA GLY A 254 -13.03 9.33 3.90
C GLY A 254 -14.39 8.63 3.97
N LEU A 255 -15.02 8.58 5.15
CA LEU A 255 -16.34 7.96 5.35
C LEU A 255 -17.48 8.64 4.57
N LYS A 256 -17.34 9.94 4.24
CA LYS A 256 -18.38 10.73 3.58
C LYS A 256 -18.32 10.67 2.05
N GLY A 257 -17.16 10.34 1.49
CA GLY A 257 -16.90 10.35 0.05
C GLY A 257 -17.67 9.29 -0.70
#